data_AF-A0A429FDG7-F1
#
_entry.id   AF-A0A429FDG7-F1
#
_cell.length_a   1.000
_cell.length_b   1.000
_cell.length_c   1.000
_cell.angle_alpha   90.00
_cell.angle_beta   90.00
_cell.angle_gamma   90.00
#
_symmetry.space_group_name_H-M   'P 1'
#
loop_
_entity.id
_entity.type
_entity.pdbx_description
1 polymer ?
#
loop_
_entity_poly.entity_id
_entity_poly.type
_entity_poly.pdbx_seq_one_letter_code
_entity_poly.pdbx_strand_id
1 'polypeptide(L)'
;MPLARRSLMEAAAARFGWRHAYGDTTQVDALLTEQTETAYTQAADHAALATAKNTDVLTVQPCVLDVRGRVLADVLYLKGVLTGARNRGLPPELIERLEDAVGHGHELTVLLADTARITAAHTPPGH
;
A
#
# COMPACT_ATOMS: atom_id res chain seq x y z
N MET A 1 -13.51 -13.91 -22.77
CA MET A 1 -12.28 -13.29 -22.22
C MET A 1 -12.46 -11.86 -21.70
N PRO A 2 -13.20 -10.94 -22.34
CA PRO A 2 -13.39 -9.57 -21.81
C PRO A 2 -14.22 -9.50 -20.51
N LEU A 3 -15.24 -10.36 -20.41
CA LEU A 3 -16.16 -10.42 -19.27
C LEU A 3 -15.49 -10.93 -17.98
N ALA A 4 -14.62 -11.93 -18.08
CA ALA A 4 -13.86 -12.46 -16.95
C ALA A 4 -12.86 -11.43 -16.37
N ARG A 5 -12.20 -10.66 -17.24
CA ARG A 5 -11.31 -9.56 -16.84
C ARG A 5 -12.08 -8.43 -16.14
N ARG A 6 -13.28 -8.09 -16.62
CA ARG A 6 -14.14 -7.07 -16.00
C ARG A 6 -14.62 -7.51 -14.62
N SER A 7 -15.07 -8.77 -14.49
CA SER A 7 -15.48 -9.36 -13.21
C SER A 7 -14.33 -9.39 -12.18
N LEU A 8 -13.10 -9.71 -12.59
CA LEU A 8 -11.92 -9.66 -11.72
C LEU A 8 -11.57 -8.24 -11.27
N MET A 9 -11.68 -7.25 -12.16
CA MET A 9 -11.46 -5.84 -11.79
C MET A 9 -12.55 -5.30 -10.87
N GLU A 10 -13.81 -5.71 -11.05
CA GLU A 10 -14.93 -5.35 -10.16
C GLU A 10 -14.81 -6.03 -8.79
N ALA A 11 -14.40 -7.30 -8.75
CA ALA A 11 -14.13 -8.01 -7.51
C ALA A 11 -12.94 -7.39 -6.75
N ALA A 12 -11.86 -7.03 -7.45
CA ALA A 12 -10.73 -6.31 -6.86
C ALA A 12 -11.16 -4.91 -6.38
N ALA A 13 -11.93 -4.17 -7.19
CA ALA A 13 -12.46 -2.87 -6.81
C ALA A 13 -13.32 -2.96 -5.53
N ALA A 14 -14.29 -3.86 -5.49
CA ALA A 14 -15.13 -4.06 -4.31
C ALA A 14 -14.32 -4.44 -3.07
N ARG A 15 -13.33 -5.34 -3.23
CA ARG A 15 -12.45 -5.80 -2.14
C ARG A 15 -11.53 -4.74 -1.59
N PHE A 16 -11.12 -3.78 -2.42
CA PHE A 16 -10.31 -2.62 -1.99
C PHE A 16 -11.18 -1.38 -1.66
N GLY A 17 -12.51 -1.54 -1.54
CA GLY A 17 -13.43 -0.43 -1.25
C GLY A 17 -13.55 0.60 -2.39
N TRP A 18 -13.02 0.27 -3.57
CA TRP A 18 -13.04 1.14 -4.74
C TRP A 18 -14.46 1.23 -5.28
N ARG A 19 -15.02 2.46 -5.25
CA ARG A 19 -16.33 2.85 -5.82
C ARG A 19 -17.57 2.46 -5.01
N HIS A 20 -17.43 1.95 -3.79
CA HIS A 20 -18.57 1.70 -2.91
C HIS A 20 -18.50 2.62 -1.68
N ALA A 21 -19.60 3.32 -1.39
CA ALA A 21 -19.75 4.09 -0.17
C ALA A 21 -20.57 3.27 0.82
N TYR A 22 -19.95 2.90 1.94
CA TYR A 22 -20.60 2.16 3.01
C TYR A 22 -21.46 3.10 3.86
N GLY A 23 -22.67 2.66 4.19
CA GLY A 23 -23.69 3.51 4.84
C GLY A 23 -23.60 3.53 6.37
N ASP A 24 -22.88 2.57 6.96
CA ASP A 24 -22.72 2.42 8.41
C ASP A 24 -21.35 1.83 8.77
N THR A 25 -21.00 1.90 10.06
CA THR A 25 -19.70 1.45 10.56
C THR A 25 -19.55 -0.07 10.53
N THR A 26 -20.63 -0.83 10.70
CA THR A 26 -20.57 -2.31 10.66
C THR A 26 -20.15 -2.81 9.29
N GLN A 27 -20.62 -2.18 8.22
CA GLN A 27 -20.20 -2.50 6.86
C GLN A 27 -18.72 -2.18 6.61
N VAL A 28 -18.23 -1.06 7.16
CA VAL A 28 -16.81 -0.69 7.07
C VAL A 28 -15.94 -1.69 7.85
N ASP A 29 -16.33 -2.02 9.08
CA ASP A 29 -15.60 -2.97 9.93
C ASP A 29 -15.50 -4.35 9.28
N ALA A 30 -16.59 -4.84 8.68
CA ALA A 30 -16.61 -6.11 7.96
C ALA A 30 -15.60 -6.14 6.80
N LEU A 31 -15.51 -5.05 6.02
CA LEU A 31 -14.52 -4.95 4.95
C LEU A 31 -13.09 -4.94 5.50
N LEU A 32 -12.82 -4.18 6.56
CA LEU A 32 -11.49 -4.10 7.18
C LEU A 32 -11.04 -5.47 7.70
N THR A 33 -11.96 -6.24 8.30
CA THR A 33 -11.70 -7.63 8.71
C THR A 33 -11.37 -8.50 7.50
N GLU A 34 -12.18 -8.47 6.44
CA GLU A 34 -11.93 -9.28 5.23
C GLU A 34 -10.58 -8.94 4.59
N GLN A 35 -10.24 -7.66 4.50
CA GLN A 35 -8.94 -7.19 3.97
C GLN A 35 -7.77 -7.72 4.81
N THR A 36 -7.92 -7.68 6.13
CA THR A 36 -6.90 -8.15 7.08
C THR A 36 -6.69 -9.66 6.95
N GLU A 37 -7.76 -10.46 6.98
CA GLU A 37 -7.69 -11.92 6.85
C GLU A 37 -7.08 -12.35 5.51
N THR A 38 -7.41 -11.62 4.44
CA THR A 38 -6.83 -11.83 3.12
C THR A 38 -5.33 -11.59 3.13
N ALA A 39 -4.90 -10.45 3.66
CA ALA A 39 -3.50 -10.09 3.71
C ALA A 39 -2.69 -11.11 4.52
N TYR A 40 -3.24 -11.58 5.66
CA TYR A 40 -2.60 -12.63 6.46
C TYR A 40 -2.52 -13.98 5.73
N THR A 41 -3.56 -14.36 5.00
CA THR A 41 -3.54 -15.60 4.21
C THR A 41 -2.42 -15.55 3.15
N GLN A 42 -2.23 -14.40 2.51
CA GLN A 42 -1.18 -14.20 1.51
C GLN A 42 0.23 -14.10 2.15
N ALA A 43 0.33 -13.70 3.42
CA ALA A 43 1.62 -13.46 4.07
C ALA A 43 2.53 -14.71 4.16
N ALA A 44 1.95 -15.90 4.31
CA ALA A 44 2.72 -17.15 4.36
C ALA A 44 3.52 -17.39 3.05
N ASP A 45 2.90 -17.13 1.91
CA ASP A 45 3.53 -17.25 0.59
C ASP A 45 4.61 -16.18 0.39
N HIS A 46 4.37 -14.97 0.91
CA HIS A 46 5.34 -13.86 0.84
C HIS A 46 6.62 -14.17 1.63
N ALA A 47 6.52 -14.75 2.82
CA ALA A 47 7.67 -15.10 3.64
C ALA A 47 8.55 -16.19 3.00
N ALA A 48 7.93 -17.24 2.45
CA ALA A 48 8.64 -18.30 1.74
C ALA A 48 9.36 -17.77 0.50
N LEU A 49 8.69 -16.93 -0.30
CA LEU A 49 9.27 -16.31 -1.49
C LEU A 49 10.42 -15.34 -1.14
N ALA A 50 10.26 -14.53 -0.09
CA ALA A 50 11.30 -13.62 0.37
C ALA A 50 12.54 -14.38 0.87
N THR A 51 12.34 -15.46 1.64
CA THR A 51 13.43 -16.32 2.12
C THR A 51 14.21 -16.94 0.95
N ALA A 52 13.50 -17.39 -0.09
CA ALA A 52 14.14 -17.97 -1.27
C ALA A 52 14.91 -16.95 -2.12
N LYS A 53 14.47 -15.68 -2.15
CA LYS A 53 15.03 -14.64 -3.02
C LYS A 53 16.11 -13.79 -2.36
N ASN A 54 15.99 -13.51 -1.06
CA ASN A 54 16.87 -12.57 -0.35
C ASN A 54 18.15 -13.28 0.13
N THR A 55 18.94 -13.81 -0.82
CA THR A 55 20.19 -14.52 -0.53
C THR A 55 21.35 -13.59 -0.19
N ASP A 56 21.21 -12.31 -0.52
CA ASP A 56 22.21 -11.26 -0.26
C ASP A 56 21.53 -9.88 -0.24
N VAL A 57 22.31 -8.85 0.05
CA VAL A 57 21.80 -7.49 0.24
C VAL A 57 21.23 -6.90 -1.07
N LEU A 58 21.77 -7.25 -2.23
CA LEU A 58 21.29 -6.74 -3.52
C LEU A 58 19.99 -7.41 -3.95
N THR A 59 19.80 -8.68 -3.63
CA THR A 59 18.55 -9.39 -3.97
C THR A 59 17.33 -8.88 -3.19
N VAL A 60 17.54 -8.19 -2.06
CA VAL A 60 16.47 -7.46 -1.32
C VAL A 60 16.03 -6.19 -2.07
N GLN A 61 16.92 -5.56 -2.84
CA GLN A 61 16.72 -4.22 -3.40
C GLN A 61 15.48 -4.12 -4.33
N PRO A 62 15.23 -5.04 -5.29
CA PRO A 62 14.06 -4.95 -6.15
C PRO A 62 12.75 -4.97 -5.36
N CYS A 63 12.67 -5.79 -4.30
CA CYS A 63 11.48 -5.88 -3.46
C CYS A 63 11.21 -4.57 -2.70
N VAL A 64 12.25 -3.96 -2.14
CA VAL A 64 12.13 -2.68 -1.41
C VAL A 64 11.74 -1.55 -2.36
N LEU A 65 12.33 -1.49 -3.56
CA LEU A 65 11.99 -0.49 -4.57
C LEU A 65 10.53 -0.64 -5.07
N ASP A 66 10.08 -1.87 -5.28
CA ASP A 66 8.71 -2.19 -5.69
C ASP A 66 7.68 -1.79 -4.61
N VAL A 67 7.93 -2.13 -3.34
CA VAL A 67 7.08 -1.70 -2.23
C VAL A 67 7.07 -0.17 -2.10
N ARG A 68 8.24 0.48 -2.15
CA ARG A 68 8.34 1.95 -2.10
C ARG A 68 7.51 2.60 -3.20
N GLY A 69 7.62 2.11 -4.43
CA GLY A 69 6.91 2.66 -5.59
C GLY A 69 5.40 2.60 -5.41
N ARG A 70 4.87 1.45 -4.95
CA ARG A 70 3.44 1.26 -4.68
C ARG A 70 2.94 2.15 -3.56
N VAL A 71 3.62 2.15 -2.41
CA VAL A 71 3.26 3.00 -1.26
C VAL A 71 3.28 4.48 -1.63
N LEU A 72 4.30 4.94 -2.38
CA LEU A 72 4.37 6.35 -2.81
C LEU A 72 3.18 6.73 -3.71
N ALA A 73 2.79 5.86 -4.64
CA ALA A 73 1.64 6.11 -5.49
C ALA A 73 0.34 6.24 -4.67
N ASP A 74 0.13 5.33 -3.71
CA ASP A 74 -1.04 5.32 -2.84
C ASP A 74 -1.08 6.55 -1.91
N VAL A 75 0.07 6.96 -1.37
CA VAL A 75 0.20 8.18 -0.54
C VAL A 75 -0.12 9.44 -1.34
N LEU A 76 0.35 9.53 -2.59
CA LEU A 76 0.03 10.66 -3.47
C LEU A 76 -1.45 10.70 -3.84
N TYR A 77 -2.07 9.53 -4.04
CA TYR A 77 -3.52 9.43 -4.21
C TYR A 77 -4.25 9.94 -2.97
N LEU A 78 -3.86 9.50 -1.77
CA LEU A 78 -4.45 9.92 -0.50
C LEU A 78 -4.29 11.42 -0.24
N LYS A 79 -3.16 12.01 -0.64
CA LYS A 79 -2.95 13.46 -0.62
C LYS A 79 -3.94 14.21 -1.51
N GLY A 80 -4.31 13.63 -2.66
CA GLY A 80 -5.38 14.13 -3.52
C GLY A 80 -6.74 14.10 -2.83
N VAL A 81 -7.07 12.99 -2.15
CA VAL A 81 -8.29 12.84 -1.34
C VAL A 81 -8.35 13.90 -0.23
N LEU A 82 -7.26 14.07 0.53
CA LEU A 82 -7.13 15.09 1.58
C LEU A 82 -7.37 16.51 1.02
N THR A 83 -6.77 16.82 -0.13
CA THR A 83 -6.96 18.12 -0.79
C THR A 83 -8.42 18.34 -1.16
N GLY A 84 -9.09 17.31 -1.69
CA GLY A 84 -10.52 17.34 -1.96
C GLY A 84 -11.36 17.57 -0.71
N ALA A 85 -11.04 16.87 0.38
CA ALA A 85 -11.74 16.98 1.67
C ALA A 85 -11.65 18.39 2.24
N ARG A 86 -10.45 18.98 2.26
CA ARG A 86 -10.22 20.36 2.70
C ARG A 86 -10.98 21.37 1.85
N ASN A 87 -10.89 21.26 0.53
CA ASN A 87 -11.57 22.18 -0.39
C ASN A 87 -13.10 22.16 -0.27
N ARG A 88 -13.66 21.03 0.19
CA ARG A 88 -15.11 20.85 0.39
C ARG A 88 -15.56 21.12 1.82
N GLY A 89 -14.66 21.43 2.74
CA GLY A 89 -14.99 21.63 4.15
C GLY A 89 -15.61 20.38 4.80
N LEU A 90 -15.08 19.19 4.47
CA LEU A 90 -15.49 17.95 5.11
C LEU A 90 -15.18 17.95 6.62
N PRO A 91 -15.75 17.03 7.42
CA PRO A 91 -15.57 17.01 8.87
C PRO A 91 -14.08 17.10 9.29
N PRO A 92 -13.74 17.95 10.28
CA PRO A 92 -12.36 18.16 10.72
C PRO A 92 -11.65 16.87 11.15
N GLU A 93 -12.35 15.96 11.83
CA GLU A 93 -11.80 14.70 12.31
C GLU A 93 -11.39 13.79 11.14
N LEU A 94 -12.13 13.82 10.02
CA LEU A 94 -11.75 13.11 8.80
C LEU A 94 -10.48 13.71 8.18
N ILE A 95 -10.41 15.05 8.14
CA ILE A 95 -9.26 15.77 7.58
C ILE A 95 -8.00 15.46 8.39
N GLU A 96 -8.08 15.50 9.72
CA GLU A 96 -6.97 15.17 10.62
C GLU A 96 -6.46 13.73 10.37
N ARG A 97 -7.36 12.74 10.27
CA ARG A 97 -6.95 11.36 10.01
C ARG A 97 -6.33 11.16 8.63
N LEU A 98 -6.78 11.91 7.62
CA LEU A 98 -6.17 11.92 6.30
C LEU A 98 -4.78 12.57 6.32
N GLU A 99 -4.59 13.62 7.12
CA GLU A 99 -3.28 14.25 7.33
C GLU A 99 -2.29 13.29 7.98
N ASP A 100 -2.71 12.63 9.07
CA ASP A 100 -1.91 11.61 9.75
C ASP A 100 -1.51 10.49 8.79
N ALA A 101 -2.47 9.94 8.05
CA ALA A 101 -2.21 8.84 7.12
C ALA A 101 -1.23 9.24 5.99
N VAL A 102 -1.36 10.46 5.44
CA VAL A 102 -0.41 10.99 4.46
C VAL A 102 0.98 11.20 5.08
N GLY A 103 1.05 11.70 6.31
CA GLY A 103 2.29 11.92 7.06
C GLY A 103 3.05 10.62 7.27
N HIS A 104 2.43 9.63 7.91
CA HIS A 104 3.02 8.31 8.16
C HIS A 104 3.39 7.60 6.85
N GLY A 105 2.55 7.72 5.82
CA GLY A 105 2.86 7.21 4.49
C GLY A 105 4.14 7.82 3.90
N HIS A 106 4.32 9.14 4.06
CA HIS A 106 5.55 9.80 3.60
C HIS A 106 6.78 9.30 4.36
N GLU A 107 6.70 9.20 5.69
CA GLU A 107 7.78 8.66 6.53
C GLU A 107 8.20 7.25 6.10
N LEU A 108 7.23 6.37 5.84
CA LEU A 108 7.49 5.02 5.32
C LEU A 108 8.19 5.06 3.95
N THR A 109 7.78 5.95 3.04
CA THR A 109 8.43 6.06 1.72
C THR A 109 9.89 6.54 1.80
N VAL A 110 10.21 7.36 2.80
CA VAL A 110 11.59 7.81 3.07
C VAL A 110 12.40 6.64 3.63
N LEU A 111 11.87 5.93 4.63
CA LEU A 111 12.55 4.78 5.23
C LEU A 111 12.85 3.68 4.20
N LEU A 112 11.91 3.41 3.29
CA LEU A 112 12.12 2.45 2.19
C LEU A 112 13.18 2.93 1.19
N ALA A 113 13.25 4.24 0.93
CA ALA A 113 14.31 4.81 0.10
C ALA A 113 15.69 4.67 0.75
N ASP A 114 15.78 4.91 2.07
CA ASP A 114 16.99 4.69 2.86
C ASP A 114 17.41 3.23 2.85
N THR A 115 16.46 2.32 3.02
CA THR A 115 16.69 0.88 2.92
C THR A 115 17.29 0.51 1.55
N ALA A 116 16.72 1.02 0.45
CA ALA A 116 17.27 0.79 -0.89
C ALA A 116 18.65 1.43 -1.12
N ARG A 117 18.97 2.54 -0.44
CA ARG A 117 20.31 3.13 -0.46
C ARG A 117 21.33 2.28 0.29
N ILE A 118 20.94 1.73 1.44
CA ILE A 118 21.75 0.79 2.21
C ILE A 118 22.09 -0.42 1.35
N THR A 119 21.12 -0.95 0.58
CA THR A 119 21.40 -2.12 -0.26
C THR A 119 22.43 -1.82 -1.35
N ALA A 120 22.38 -0.63 -1.96
CA ALA A 120 23.36 -0.21 -2.95
C ALA A 120 24.76 -0.01 -2.35
N ALA A 121 24.85 0.60 -1.17
CA ALA A 121 26.13 0.93 -0.51
C ALA A 121 26.94 -0.30 -0.06
N HIS A 122 26.30 -1.45 0.13
CA HIS A 122 26.97 -2.71 0.50
C HIS A 122 27.45 -3.51 -0.72
N THR A 123 27.38 -2.95 -1.92
CA THR A 123 27.98 -3.54 -3.12
C THR A 123 29.48 -3.29 -3.10
N PRO A 124 30.34 -4.33 -3.05
CA PRO A 124 31.78 -4.12 -3.18
C PRO A 124 32.12 -3.59 -4.58
N PRO A 125 33.16 -2.74 -4.72
CA PRO A 125 33.56 -2.24 -6.03
C PRO A 125 34.04 -3.41 -6.91
N GLY A 126 33.33 -3.71 -8.01
CA GLY A 126 33.75 -4.71 -8.99
C GLY A 126 32.66 -5.63 -9.57
N HIS A 127 31.38 -5.41 -9.28
CA HIS A 127 30.27 -6.01 -10.03
C HIS A 127 29.72 -5.07 -11.09
#